data_AF-A0A0Q6B8H0-F1
#
_entry.id   AF-A0A0Q6B8H0-F1
#
_cell.length_a   1.000
_cell.length_b   1.000
_cell.length_c   1.000
_cell.angle_alpha   90.00
_cell.angle_beta   90.00
_cell.angle_gamma   90.00
#
_symmetry.space_group_name_H-M   'P 1'
#
loop_
_entity.id
_entity.type
_entity.pdbx_description
1 polymer ?
#
loop_
_entity_poly.entity_id
_entity_poly.type
_entity_poly.pdbx_seq_one_letter_code
_entity_poly.pdbx_strand_id
1 'polypeptide(L)'
;MNSNKLIIFNFISFQILWWACVLSAKPGLGFAVFLLVIIFTLAHLEWVEGWQQALPLIITALIGCLLDQIGYYMGLISFEYPEFWTSYIPLWMIALWLAFACTLNVSMRWLQPKPMLAAILGGIFGPLAYLGSAKLQVIHLPHPTLSLAWVALEWAIAMPLMFWIRRQFSQTILGKPA
;
A
#
# COMPACT_ATOMS: atom_id res chain seq x y z
N MET A 1 7.80 -22.39 -7.67
CA MET A 1 8.16 -22.24 -6.23
C MET A 1 7.04 -22.84 -5.39
N ASN A 2 7.32 -23.56 -4.29
CA ASN A 2 6.24 -24.05 -3.41
C ASN A 2 5.42 -22.85 -2.90
N SER A 3 4.08 -22.99 -2.80
CA SER A 3 3.17 -21.89 -2.44
C SER A 3 3.61 -21.15 -1.16
N ASN A 4 4.03 -21.89 -0.12
CA ASN A 4 4.52 -21.29 1.12
C ASN A 4 5.81 -20.46 0.94
N LYS A 5 6.74 -20.91 0.08
CA LYS A 5 7.98 -20.16 -0.21
C LYS A 5 7.66 -18.83 -0.90
N LEU A 6 6.67 -18.82 -1.79
CA LEU A 6 6.22 -17.61 -2.48
C LEU A 6 5.56 -16.62 -1.52
N ILE A 7 4.70 -17.11 -0.62
CA ILE A 7 4.07 -16.28 0.42
C ILE A 7 5.13 -15.63 1.30
N ILE A 8 6.10 -16.41 1.78
CA ILE A 8 7.20 -15.92 2.63
C ILE A 8 8.05 -14.90 1.87
N PHE A 9 8.44 -15.22 0.62
CA PHE A 9 9.23 -14.31 -0.21
C PHE A 9 8.51 -12.98 -0.43
N ASN A 10 7.22 -13.00 -0.78
CA ASN A 10 6.42 -11.80 -1.00
C ASN A 10 6.26 -10.97 0.27
N PHE A 11 6.03 -11.62 1.42
CA PHE A 11 5.96 -10.93 2.71
C PHE A 11 7.30 -10.25 3.06
N ILE A 12 8.42 -10.98 2.97
CA ILE A 12 9.76 -10.43 3.27
C ILE A 12 10.09 -9.29 2.31
N SER A 13 9.81 -9.46 1.02
CA SER A 13 10.03 -8.42 0.01
C SER A 13 9.26 -7.15 0.36
N PHE A 14 7.99 -7.27 0.74
CA PHE A 14 7.20 -6.12 1.18
C PHE A 14 7.78 -5.45 2.43
N GLN A 15 8.23 -6.21 3.43
CA GLN A 15 8.86 -5.61 4.62
C GLN A 15 10.13 -4.82 4.26
N ILE A 16 10.96 -5.36 3.38
CA ILE A 16 12.17 -4.66 2.88
C ILE A 16 11.78 -3.39 2.12
N LEU A 17 10.82 -3.49 1.20
CA LEU A 17 10.37 -2.36 0.40
C LEU A 17 9.68 -1.28 1.24
N TRP A 18 8.93 -1.67 2.27
CA TRP A 18 8.32 -0.73 3.22
C TRP A 18 9.40 0.10 3.90
N TRP A 19 10.43 -0.54 4.44
CA TRP A 19 11.56 0.16 5.05
C TRP A 19 12.31 1.02 4.03
N ALA A 20 12.54 0.52 2.81
CA ALA A 20 13.17 1.29 1.75
C ALA A 20 12.37 2.58 1.43
N CYS A 21 11.04 2.48 1.30
CA CYS A 21 10.16 3.61 1.05
C CYS A 21 10.22 4.63 2.21
N VAL A 22 9.98 4.18 3.44
CA VAL A 22 9.95 5.06 4.62
C VAL A 22 11.30 5.75 4.86
N LEU A 23 12.42 5.02 4.73
CA LEU A 23 13.76 5.61 4.91
C LEU A 23 14.14 6.54 3.75
N SER A 24 13.61 6.32 2.55
CA SER A 24 13.83 7.18 1.39
C SER A 24 13.05 8.50 1.42
N ALA A 25 12.18 8.68 2.43
CA ALA A 25 11.54 9.97 2.68
C ALA A 25 12.54 11.07 2.99
N LYS A 26 13.74 10.72 3.49
CA LYS A 26 14.83 11.69 3.60
C LYS A 26 15.28 12.15 2.20
N PRO A 27 15.67 13.41 2.02
CA PRO A 27 15.97 13.97 0.70
C PRO A 27 16.96 13.14 -0.11
N GLY A 28 16.68 12.98 -1.41
CA GLY A 28 17.61 12.44 -2.39
C GLY A 28 17.43 10.96 -2.78
N LEU A 29 16.57 10.20 -2.09
CA LEU A 29 16.36 8.77 -2.37
C LEU A 29 14.95 8.40 -2.88
N GLY A 30 13.95 9.26 -2.70
CA GLY A 30 12.55 8.98 -3.05
C GLY A 30 12.36 8.50 -4.50
N PHE A 31 12.96 9.19 -5.48
CA PHE A 31 12.88 8.79 -6.89
C PHE A 31 13.54 7.43 -7.17
N ALA A 32 14.70 7.15 -6.57
CA ALA A 32 15.41 5.89 -6.76
C ALA A 32 14.61 4.70 -6.21
N VAL A 33 13.99 4.87 -5.03
CA VAL A 33 13.13 3.83 -4.45
C VAL A 33 11.83 3.68 -5.23
N PHE A 34 11.25 4.76 -5.74
CA PHE A 34 10.09 4.67 -6.61
C PHE A 34 10.39 3.83 -7.87
N LEU A 35 11.53 4.06 -8.54
CA LEU A 35 11.97 3.23 -9.66
C LEU A 35 12.21 1.77 -9.27
N LEU A 36 12.83 1.53 -8.10
CA LEU A 36 13.04 0.18 -7.57
C LEU A 36 11.70 -0.56 -7.41
N VAL A 37 10.69 0.10 -6.84
CA VAL A 37 9.36 -0.51 -6.67
C VAL A 37 8.66 -0.73 -8.01
N ILE A 38 8.82 0.16 -8.99
CA ILE A 38 8.32 -0.10 -10.35
C ILE A 38 8.96 -1.37 -10.92
N ILE A 39 10.29 -1.50 -10.87
CA ILE A 39 10.99 -2.69 -11.37
C ILE A 39 10.51 -3.95 -10.64
N PHE A 40 10.37 -3.89 -9.32
CA PHE A 40 9.82 -4.99 -8.53
C PHE A 40 8.39 -5.34 -8.96
N THR A 41 7.54 -4.35 -9.21
CA THR A 41 6.15 -4.54 -9.63
C THR A 41 6.06 -5.19 -11.00
N LEU A 42 6.91 -4.76 -11.95
CA LEU A 42 7.00 -5.37 -13.28
C LEU A 42 7.46 -6.82 -13.20
N ALA A 43 8.48 -7.11 -12.38
CA ALA A 43 8.94 -8.48 -12.13
C ALA A 43 7.85 -9.34 -11.43
N HIS A 44 7.10 -8.75 -10.51
CA HIS A 44 5.98 -9.40 -9.82
C HIS A 44 4.83 -9.73 -10.80
N LEU A 45 4.51 -8.83 -11.72
CA LEU A 45 3.52 -9.11 -12.77
C LEU A 45 4.01 -10.18 -13.75
N GLU A 46 5.27 -10.15 -14.16
CA GLU A 46 5.83 -11.13 -15.10
C GLU A 46 5.92 -12.54 -14.48
N TRP A 47 6.37 -12.65 -13.22
CA TRP A 47 6.74 -13.94 -12.63
C TRP A 47 5.77 -14.48 -11.57
N VAL A 48 4.86 -13.66 -11.05
CA VAL A 48 3.99 -14.06 -9.91
C VAL A 48 2.52 -13.99 -10.24
N GLU A 49 2.01 -12.83 -10.66
CA GLU A 49 0.55 -12.61 -10.81
C GLU A 49 0.04 -12.65 -12.26
N GLY A 50 0.92 -12.48 -13.24
CA GLY A 50 0.54 -12.33 -14.65
C GLY A 50 0.08 -10.92 -15.00
N TRP A 51 0.35 -10.49 -16.25
CA TRP A 51 -0.04 -9.16 -16.75
C TRP A 51 -1.54 -8.89 -16.73
N GLN A 52 -2.39 -9.92 -16.67
CA GLN A 52 -3.83 -9.72 -16.53
C GLN A 52 -4.21 -9.07 -15.18
N GLN A 53 -3.32 -9.13 -14.18
CA GLN A 53 -3.50 -8.46 -12.89
C GLN A 53 -2.93 -7.03 -12.86
N ALA A 54 -2.35 -6.52 -13.95
CA ALA A 54 -1.75 -5.19 -13.98
C ALA A 54 -2.76 -4.09 -13.64
N LEU A 55 -3.91 -4.06 -14.34
CA LEU A 55 -4.95 -3.06 -14.10
C LEU A 55 -5.52 -3.09 -12.66
N PRO A 56 -5.99 -4.23 -12.11
CA PRO A 56 -6.50 -4.23 -10.74
C PRO A 56 -5.42 -3.90 -9.70
N LEU A 57 -4.15 -4.28 -9.92
CA LEU A 57 -3.05 -3.90 -9.05
C LEU A 57 -2.88 -2.38 -9.02
N ILE A 58 -2.79 -1.74 -10.19
CA ILE A 58 -2.65 -0.28 -10.31
C ILE A 58 -3.86 0.44 -9.71
N ILE A 59 -5.08 -0.02 -9.96
CA ILE A 59 -6.29 0.55 -9.35
C ILE A 59 -6.19 0.50 -7.82
N THR A 60 -5.79 -0.64 -7.24
CA THR A 60 -5.65 -0.73 -5.78
C THR A 60 -4.57 0.19 -5.21
N ALA A 61 -3.43 0.32 -5.89
CA ALA A 61 -2.39 1.26 -5.48
C ALA A 61 -2.91 2.71 -5.52
N LEU A 62 -3.60 3.08 -6.60
CA LEU A 62 -4.16 4.43 -6.78
C LEU A 62 -5.24 4.78 -5.75
N ILE A 63 -6.06 3.81 -5.34
CA ILE A 63 -7.05 4.03 -4.26
C ILE A 63 -6.35 4.41 -2.96
N GLY A 64 -5.28 3.70 -2.61
CA GLY A 64 -4.48 4.04 -1.43
C GLY A 64 -3.86 5.44 -1.53
N CYS A 65 -3.21 5.73 -2.67
CA CYS A 65 -2.66 7.06 -2.94
C CYS A 65 -3.71 8.17 -2.82
N LEU A 66 -4.92 7.93 -3.32
CA LEU A 66 -6.01 8.91 -3.27
C LEU A 66 -6.47 9.17 -1.84
N LEU A 67 -6.59 8.12 -1.01
CA LEU A 67 -7.01 8.27 0.39
C LEU A 67 -5.95 9.05 1.19
N ASP A 68 -4.68 8.71 1.01
CA ASP A 68 -3.57 9.46 1.61
C ASP A 68 -3.52 10.91 1.13
N GLN A 69 -3.78 11.14 -0.15
CA GLN A 69 -3.86 12.48 -0.73
C GLN A 69 -5.01 13.30 -0.13
N ILE A 70 -6.16 12.68 0.16
CA ILE A 70 -7.26 13.33 0.87
C ILE A 70 -6.83 13.70 2.28
N GLY A 71 -6.23 12.77 3.03
CA GLY A 71 -5.72 13.04 4.38
C GLY A 71 -4.67 14.14 4.40
N TYR A 72 -3.78 14.16 3.41
CA TYR A 72 -2.77 15.21 3.21
C TYR A 72 -3.42 16.57 2.93
N TYR A 73 -4.37 16.63 1.98
CA TYR A 73 -5.08 17.86 1.64
C TYR A 73 -5.91 18.42 2.80
N MET A 74 -6.51 17.54 3.61
CA MET A 74 -7.27 17.93 4.81
C MET A 74 -6.36 18.36 5.98
N GLY A 75 -5.03 18.31 5.83
CA GLY A 75 -4.08 18.63 6.91
C GLY A 75 -4.05 17.60 8.04
N LEU A 76 -4.55 16.38 7.79
CA LEU A 76 -4.57 15.30 8.77
C LEU A 76 -3.27 14.50 8.77
N ILE A 77 -2.55 14.51 7.65
CA ILE A 77 -1.23 13.91 7.48
C ILE A 77 -0.34 15.01 6.87
N SER A 78 0.91 15.11 7.28
CA SER A 78 1.89 15.91 6.55
C SER A 78 3.22 15.18 6.42
N PHE A 79 3.99 15.52 5.38
CA PHE A 79 5.25 14.89 5.06
C PHE A 79 6.38 15.86 5.36
N GLU A 80 7.39 15.43 6.12
CA GLU A 80 8.47 16.32 6.61
C GLU A 80 9.34 16.87 5.48
N TYR A 81 9.63 16.04 4.48
CA TYR A 81 10.48 16.38 3.36
C TYR A 81 9.65 16.33 2.06
N PRO A 82 8.79 17.34 1.81
CA PRO A 82 8.03 17.39 0.59
C PRO A 82 8.98 17.55 -0.60
N GLU A 83 8.74 16.78 -1.66
CA GLU A 83 9.49 16.88 -2.91
C GLU A 83 9.09 18.16 -3.68
N PHE A 84 9.55 18.31 -4.92
CA PHE A 84 9.23 19.45 -5.80
C PHE A 84 7.73 19.76 -5.92
N TRP A 85 6.86 18.77 -5.64
CA TRP A 85 5.42 18.85 -5.81
C TRP A 85 4.73 18.83 -4.44
N THR A 86 4.78 19.96 -3.72
CA THR A 86 4.24 20.07 -2.35
C THR A 86 2.73 19.86 -2.27
N SER A 87 2.01 19.94 -3.38
CA SER A 87 0.55 19.70 -3.44
C SER A 87 0.16 18.23 -3.43
N TYR A 88 1.12 17.32 -3.64
CA TYR A 88 0.86 15.89 -3.77
C TYR A 88 1.63 15.08 -2.72
N ILE A 89 1.14 13.87 -2.43
CA ILE A 89 1.88 12.91 -1.62
C ILE A 89 3.24 12.59 -2.29
N PRO A 90 4.31 12.37 -1.51
CA PRO A 90 5.65 12.17 -2.05
C PRO A 90 5.80 10.82 -2.78
N LEU A 91 6.78 10.71 -3.67
CA LEU A 91 6.98 9.51 -4.50
C LEU A 91 7.19 8.24 -3.66
N TRP A 92 7.83 8.34 -2.50
CA TRP A 92 8.03 7.17 -1.63
C TRP A 92 6.71 6.63 -1.07
N MET A 93 5.69 7.47 -0.86
CA MET A 93 4.38 7.02 -0.40
C MET A 93 3.61 6.33 -1.54
N ILE A 94 3.71 6.88 -2.76
CA ILE A 94 3.18 6.24 -3.97
C ILE A 94 3.84 4.87 -4.18
N ALA A 95 5.17 4.80 -4.00
CA ALA A 95 5.93 3.56 -4.07
C ALA A 95 5.43 2.55 -3.01
N LEU A 96 5.20 3.01 -1.78
CA LEU A 96 4.70 2.15 -0.70
C LEU A 96 3.35 1.53 -1.04
N TRP A 97 2.39 2.30 -1.57
CA TRP A 97 1.10 1.79 -2.01
C TRP A 97 1.21 0.79 -3.17
N LEU A 98 2.12 1.04 -4.11
CA LEU A 98 2.39 0.12 -5.22
C LEU A 98 2.98 -1.21 -4.74
N ALA A 99 3.97 -1.15 -3.83
CA ALA A 99 4.55 -2.33 -3.19
C ALA A 99 3.50 -3.09 -2.37
N PHE A 100 2.64 -2.38 -1.64
CA PHE A 100 1.55 -2.95 -0.86
C PHE A 100 0.55 -3.70 -1.76
N ALA A 101 0.17 -3.13 -2.91
CA ALA A 101 -0.74 -3.77 -3.86
C ALA A 101 -0.25 -5.15 -4.32
N CYS A 102 1.08 -5.33 -4.45
CA CYS A 102 1.72 -6.62 -4.80
C CYS A 102 1.55 -7.72 -3.74
N THR A 103 1.09 -7.40 -2.53
CA THR A 103 0.88 -8.37 -1.45
C THR A 103 -0.52 -8.98 -1.46
N LEU A 104 -1.51 -8.25 -1.98
CA LEU A 104 -2.94 -8.52 -1.82
C LEU A 104 -3.39 -9.87 -2.39
N ASN A 105 -2.82 -10.30 -3.51
CA ASN A 105 -3.12 -11.58 -4.16
C ASN A 105 -2.12 -12.70 -3.81
N VAL A 106 -1.13 -12.43 -2.96
CA VAL A 106 -0.08 -13.40 -2.59
C VAL A 106 -0.05 -13.60 -1.08
N SER A 107 0.77 -12.85 -0.34
CA SER A 107 0.93 -13.06 1.10
C SER A 107 -0.32 -12.69 1.92
N MET A 108 -1.17 -11.80 1.40
CA MET A 108 -2.39 -11.35 2.06
C MET A 108 -3.67 -11.94 1.45
N ARG A 109 -3.57 -12.84 0.46
CA ARG A 109 -4.72 -13.41 -0.26
C ARG A 109 -5.75 -14.06 0.67
N TRP A 110 -5.30 -14.61 1.80
CA TRP A 110 -6.17 -15.27 2.77
C TRP A 110 -7.16 -14.32 3.48
N LEU A 111 -6.93 -13.00 3.42
CA LEU A 111 -7.86 -11.97 3.91
C LEU A 111 -8.96 -11.63 2.91
N GLN A 112 -8.78 -11.95 1.63
CA GLN A 112 -9.72 -11.63 0.55
C GLN A 112 -11.16 -12.12 0.80
N PRO A 113 -11.43 -13.33 1.35
CA PRO A 113 -12.78 -13.75 1.68
C PRO A 113 -13.30 -13.22 3.03
N LYS A 114 -12.54 -12.40 3.76
CA LYS A 114 -12.83 -11.97 5.14
C LYS A 114 -12.85 -10.42 5.27
N PRO A 115 -13.79 -9.71 4.63
CA PRO A 115 -13.77 -8.25 4.56
C PRO A 115 -13.81 -7.56 5.93
N MET A 116 -14.57 -8.10 6.89
CA MET A 116 -14.62 -7.54 8.25
C MET A 116 -13.27 -7.68 8.98
N LEU A 117 -12.59 -8.82 8.81
CA LEU A 117 -11.25 -9.00 9.36
C LEU A 117 -10.24 -8.07 8.67
N ALA A 118 -10.32 -7.91 7.36
CA ALA A 118 -9.48 -6.98 6.62
C ALA A 118 -9.66 -5.54 7.12
N ALA A 119 -10.90 -5.11 7.37
CA ALA A 119 -11.19 -3.79 7.94
C ALA A 119 -10.61 -3.61 9.35
N ILE A 120 -10.79 -4.59 10.23
CA ILE A 120 -10.25 -4.53 11.61
C ILE A 120 -8.72 -4.48 11.59
N LEU A 121 -8.07 -5.36 10.83
CA LEU A 121 -6.61 -5.38 10.75
C LEU A 121 -6.09 -4.10 10.10
N GLY A 122 -6.76 -3.58 9.06
CA GLY A 122 -6.45 -2.28 8.47
C GLY A 122 -6.52 -1.15 9.48
N GLY A 123 -7.65 -1.02 10.17
CA GLY A 123 -7.86 0.03 11.16
C GLY A 123 -6.94 -0.04 12.39
N ILE A 124 -6.32 -1.19 12.66
CA ILE A 124 -5.31 -1.34 13.73
C ILE A 124 -3.89 -1.11 13.18
N PHE A 125 -3.50 -1.82 12.12
CA PHE A 125 -2.12 -1.81 11.64
C PHE A 125 -1.79 -0.59 10.77
N GLY A 126 -2.78 0.03 10.12
CA GLY A 126 -2.61 1.31 9.43
C GLY A 126 -2.10 2.41 10.36
N PRO A 127 -2.83 2.77 11.43
CA PRO A 127 -2.36 3.75 12.41
C PRO A 127 -1.02 3.40 13.04
N LEU A 128 -0.75 2.12 13.33
CA LEU A 128 0.54 1.68 13.85
C LEU A 128 1.69 1.95 12.86
N ALA A 129 1.47 1.76 11.56
CA ALA A 129 2.45 2.09 10.54
C ALA A 129 2.73 3.61 10.49
N TYR A 130 1.69 4.45 10.58
CA TYR A 130 1.86 5.91 10.58
C TYR A 130 2.53 6.41 11.86
N LEU A 131 2.23 5.80 13.01
CA LEU A 131 2.95 6.06 14.26
C LEU A 131 4.44 5.68 14.14
N GLY A 132 4.75 4.57 13.46
CA GLY A 132 6.12 4.18 13.16
C GLY A 132 6.84 5.22 12.31
N SER A 133 6.22 5.65 11.21
CA SER A 133 6.74 6.71 10.33
C SER A 133 6.87 8.07 11.04
N ALA A 134 5.95 8.40 11.94
CA ALA A 134 6.03 9.61 12.76
C ALA A 134 7.19 9.57 13.76
N LYS A 135 7.46 8.41 14.38
CA LYS A 135 8.65 8.23 15.23
C LYS A 135 9.97 8.37 14.46
N LEU A 136 9.95 8.06 13.17
CA LEU A 136 11.09 8.26 12.27
C LEU A 136 11.18 9.68 11.71
N GLN A 137 10.26 10.57 12.10
CA GLN A 137 10.19 11.98 11.67
C GLN A 137 10.08 12.14 10.14
N VAL A 138 9.38 11.22 9.47
CA VAL A 138 9.13 11.31 8.02
C VAL A 138 7.68 11.68 7.69
N ILE A 139 6.77 11.47 8.63
CA ILE A 139 5.38 11.92 8.62
C ILE A 139 5.14 12.71 9.91
N HIS A 140 4.31 13.75 9.85
CA HIS A 140 3.67 14.33 11.03
C HIS A 140 2.17 14.08 11.01
N LEU A 141 1.60 13.99 12.20
CA LEU A 141 0.18 13.85 12.46
C LEU A 141 -0.27 15.15 13.15
N PRO A 142 -0.64 16.21 12.39
CA PRO A 142 -0.82 17.55 12.94
C PRO A 142 -1.87 17.62 14.05
N HIS A 143 -2.87 16.74 13.99
CA HIS A 143 -3.92 16.61 14.99
C HIS A 143 -3.98 15.16 15.49
N PRO A 144 -3.09 14.72 16.42
CA PRO A 144 -2.81 13.31 16.66
C PRO A 144 -4.05 12.40 16.76
N THR A 145 -5.05 12.79 17.54
CA THR A 145 -6.31 12.01 17.67
C THR A 145 -7.10 11.95 16.36
N LEU A 146 -7.30 13.10 15.70
CA LEU A 146 -8.09 13.17 14.45
C LEU A 146 -7.34 12.55 13.28
N SER A 147 -6.02 12.78 13.18
CA SER A 147 -5.12 12.16 12.22
C SER A 147 -5.13 10.64 12.35
N LEU A 148 -5.00 10.10 13.57
CA LEU A 148 -5.04 8.65 13.79
C LEU A 148 -6.43 8.07 13.54
N ALA A 149 -7.50 8.78 13.90
CA ALA A 149 -8.87 8.38 13.57
C ALA A 149 -9.09 8.33 12.05
N TRP A 150 -8.55 9.30 11.32
CA TRP A 150 -8.56 9.31 9.85
C TRP A 150 -7.80 8.11 9.29
N VAL A 151 -6.54 7.91 9.69
CA VAL A 151 -5.74 6.77 9.21
C VAL A 151 -6.42 5.43 9.54
N ALA A 152 -7.04 5.31 10.71
CA ALA A 152 -7.79 4.11 11.08
C ALA A 152 -8.99 3.87 10.16
N LEU A 153 -9.76 4.92 9.89
CA LEU A 153 -10.92 4.87 8.99
C LEU A 153 -10.51 4.58 7.55
N GLU A 154 -9.50 5.29 7.07
CA GLU A 154 -8.87 5.12 5.76
C GLU A 154 -8.49 3.67 5.53
N TRP A 155 -7.67 3.09 6.41
CA TRP A 155 -7.20 1.71 6.24
C TRP A 155 -8.31 0.68 6.47
N ALA A 156 -9.27 0.95 7.37
CA ALA A 156 -10.43 0.10 7.57
C ALA A 156 -11.35 0.03 6.33
N ILE A 157 -11.41 1.10 5.54
CA ILE A 157 -12.16 1.14 4.26
C ILE A 157 -11.31 0.60 3.10
N ALA A 158 -10.05 1.02 3.01
CA ALA A 158 -9.14 0.68 1.92
C ALA A 158 -8.95 -0.83 1.80
N MET A 159 -8.67 -1.50 2.92
CA MET A 159 -8.37 -2.93 2.95
C MET A 159 -9.48 -3.80 2.33
N PRO A 160 -10.73 -3.78 2.83
CA PRO A 160 -11.80 -4.57 2.22
C PRO A 160 -12.10 -4.17 0.78
N LEU A 161 -12.03 -2.87 0.43
CA LEU A 161 -12.26 -2.39 -0.93
C LEU A 161 -11.21 -2.93 -1.91
N MET A 162 -9.93 -2.84 -1.55
CA MET A 162 -8.82 -3.34 -2.37
C MET A 162 -8.91 -4.86 -2.58
N PHE A 163 -9.23 -5.63 -1.54
CA PHE A 163 -9.45 -7.06 -1.68
C PHE A 163 -10.65 -7.39 -2.57
N TRP A 164 -11.75 -6.64 -2.45
CA TRP A 164 -12.91 -6.79 -3.31
C TRP A 164 -12.55 -6.58 -4.78
N ILE A 165 -11.84 -5.48 -5.11
CA ILE A 165 -11.37 -5.20 -6.48
C ILE A 165 -10.50 -6.36 -6.99
N ARG A 166 -9.48 -6.76 -6.21
CA ARG A 166 -8.55 -7.83 -6.62
C ARG A 166 -9.27 -9.16 -6.82
N ARG A 167 -10.36 -9.41 -6.06
CA ARG A 167 -11.20 -10.60 -6.20
C ARG A 167 -12.00 -10.59 -7.50
N GLN A 168 -12.65 -9.47 -7.83
CA GLN A 168 -13.50 -9.38 -9.03
C GLN A 168 -12.69 -9.69 -10.29
N PHE A 169 -11.53 -9.06 -10.46
CA PHE A 169 -10.70 -9.27 -11.64
C PHE A 169 -10.07 -10.66 -11.70
N SER A 170 -9.79 -11.28 -10.55
CA SER A 170 -9.34 -12.68 -10.49
C SER A 170 -10.43 -13.67 -10.94
N GLN A 171 -11.71 -13.36 -10.69
CA GLN A 171 -12.85 -14.19 -11.09
C GLN A 171 -13.24 -13.98 -12.56
N THR A 172 -13.19 -12.75 -13.06
CA THR A 172 -13.51 -12.41 -14.46
C THR A 172 -12.61 -13.15 -15.46
N ILE A 173 -11.34 -13.40 -15.11
CA ILE A 173 -10.38 -14.10 -15.96
C ILE A 173 -10.58 -15.62 -15.94
N LEU A 174 -11.13 -16.19 -14.84
CA LEU A 174 -11.29 -17.64 -14.66
C LEU A 174 -12.67 -18.17 -15.07
N GLY A 175 -13.58 -17.33 -15.57
CA GLY A 175 -14.87 -17.77 -16.14
C GLY A 175 -15.76 -18.60 -15.21
N LYS A 176 -15.57 -18.53 -13.88
CA LYS A 176 -16.39 -19.25 -12.90
C LYS A 176 -17.44 -18.32 -12.31
N PRO A 177 -18.76 -18.61 -12.47
CA PRO A 177 -19.81 -17.89 -11.75
C PRO A 177 -19.76 -18.23 -10.26
N ALA A 178 -20.33 -17.30 -9.46
CA ALA A 178 -20.34 -17.29 -8.00
C ALA A 178 -20.98 -18.53 -7.36
#